data_AF-A0A3B8VAU1-F1
#
_entry.id   AF-A0A3B8VAU1-F1
#
_cell.length_a   1.000
_cell.length_b   1.000
_cell.length_c   1.000
_cell.angle_alpha   90.00
_cell.angle_beta   90.00
_cell.angle_gamma   90.00
#
_symmetry.space_group_name_H-M   'P 1'
#
loop_
_entity.id
_entity.type
_entity.pdbx_description
1 polymer ?
#
loop_
_entity_poly.entity_id
_entity_poly.type
_entity_poly.pdbx_seq_one_letter_code
_entity_poly.pdbx_strand_id
1 'polypeptide(L)'
;MSDGLEGGPVKVHRLDALPPIAPELLENFCGTDLLDQPARPGIDPGPVQPDAASGGIAGSTSGGPCKRVRLAIETDQELLGLFSGDRVAATAYIATLTAAANHIYNRDFGVRLGLGYIRLWSEEDPWSAGGTGDELVAFREYWNQNMGSVQRDLAHFLSGRGLGGGVAWLPGLCGSYAYGLSANLAGSFPFPIENNAGQNWDLMVFTHELGHNVGCPHTHDIGVDNCAGGDCSVVPNATIMSYCHTCPGGLANMRMEFCPENILNVAQTFNSLGCDYEVTPETIALNDFMLVEESVPTVINVLGNDSGLACAAGNITSADTVSTNGGTIEVIPEWGPDGSAALLYTSPAGYTGYDFFDYTMRADSIFDSASVTVQIEGLLPPENPTGTTPGVLGRYYALDNPSVLPDFASLEPFGEQVWENIDAPSTNGEFADTGLADNVGVRWTGWIDVPAPGLWTFGTESDDGSRLWIANQPLVDNDGLHGMQERTGSIGLQAGRHAIMVDFFERGGGAGCIVRASGPGMPYDVIPASMWSYGEGGAPSADLNGDGTVGGADLGLLLAGWGEPGPTDLNGDGTTNGADLGLLLVAWGDMP
;
A
#
# COMPACT_ATOMS: atom_id res chain seq x y z
N MET A 1 10.15 7.19 -30.54
CA MET A 1 9.42 6.15 -31.28
C MET A 1 9.81 4.82 -30.65
N SER A 2 8.95 4.24 -29.81
CA SER A 2 9.04 2.83 -29.47
C SER A 2 8.32 2.03 -30.55
N ASP A 3 8.92 0.90 -30.92
CA ASP A 3 8.35 -0.14 -31.75
C ASP A 3 7.21 -0.83 -31.00
N GLY A 4 6.01 -0.29 -31.18
CA GLY A 4 4.81 -0.82 -30.57
C GLY A 4 4.41 -2.19 -31.09
N LEU A 5 3.64 -2.90 -30.27
CA LEU A 5 2.48 -3.68 -30.69
C LEU A 5 1.40 -3.57 -29.58
N GLU A 6 0.26 -2.99 -29.98
CA GLU A 6 -1.08 -3.07 -29.36
C GLU A 6 -1.34 -2.43 -27.98
N GLY A 7 -1.31 -1.09 -27.97
CA GLY A 7 -2.42 -0.23 -27.53
C GLY A 7 -3.41 -0.71 -26.46
N GLY A 8 -2.97 -0.72 -25.20
CA GLY A 8 -3.83 -0.58 -24.01
C GLY A 8 -3.04 0.13 -22.90
N PRO A 9 -3.65 0.99 -22.07
CA PRO A 9 -2.94 1.63 -20.96
C PRO A 9 -2.36 0.57 -20.02
N VAL A 10 -1.11 0.79 -19.63
CA VAL A 10 -0.38 -0.03 -18.64
C VAL A 10 -1.16 -0.03 -17.34
N LYS A 11 -1.46 -1.21 -16.78
CA LYS A 11 -1.94 -1.35 -15.39
C LYS A 11 -0.83 -0.92 -14.44
N VAL A 12 -0.85 0.33 -14.00
CA VAL A 12 -0.03 0.82 -12.89
C VAL A 12 -0.82 0.54 -11.62
N HIS A 13 -0.28 -0.26 -10.69
CA HIS A 13 -0.85 -0.33 -9.35
C HIS A 13 -0.52 0.99 -8.62
N ARG A 14 -1.59 1.65 -8.14
CA ARG A 14 -1.78 3.01 -7.58
C ARG A 14 -0.56 3.84 -7.13
N LEU A 15 -0.66 5.15 -7.37
CA LEU A 15 0.03 6.26 -6.69
C LEU A 15 -0.92 6.87 -5.65
N ASP A 16 -1.06 6.26 -4.47
CA ASP A 16 -1.81 6.89 -3.39
C ASP A 16 -0.92 7.95 -2.72
N ALA A 17 -1.38 9.21 -2.75
CA ALA A 17 -0.76 10.30 -2.01
C ALA A 17 -0.88 10.06 -0.50
N LEU A 18 0.24 10.13 0.22
CA LEU A 18 0.21 10.13 1.68
C LEU A 18 -0.58 11.33 2.20
N PRO A 19 -1.34 11.17 3.30
CA PRO A 19 -1.72 12.32 4.10
C PRO A 19 -0.44 12.99 4.63
N PRO A 20 -0.38 14.33 4.65
CA PRO A 20 0.73 15.06 5.27
C PRO A 20 0.92 14.69 6.75
N ILE A 21 2.17 14.71 7.18
CA ILE A 21 2.58 14.44 8.56
C ILE A 21 1.87 15.44 9.50
N ALA A 22 1.17 14.93 10.50
CA ALA A 22 0.61 15.76 11.57
C ALA A 22 1.73 16.57 12.25
N PRO A 23 1.62 17.90 12.40
CA PRO A 23 2.66 18.75 13.00
C PRO A 23 3.11 18.30 14.41
N GLU A 24 2.24 17.56 15.09
CA GLU A 24 2.43 17.01 16.44
C GLU A 24 3.49 15.87 16.48
N LEU A 25 3.78 15.24 15.33
CA LEU A 25 4.82 14.22 15.16
C LEU A 25 6.20 14.81 14.83
N LEU A 26 6.30 16.13 14.60
CA LEU A 26 7.55 16.86 14.42
C LEU A 26 8.15 17.33 15.76
N GLU A 27 7.32 17.52 16.78
CA GLU A 27 7.79 17.84 18.13
C GLU A 27 8.32 16.56 18.80
N ASN A 28 9.65 16.45 18.88
CA ASN A 28 10.47 15.34 19.43
C ASN A 28 11.14 14.38 18.41
N PHE A 29 11.20 14.76 17.13
CA PHE A 29 11.92 13.99 16.11
C PHE A 29 13.45 14.20 16.24
N CYS A 30 14.21 13.12 16.47
CA CYS A 30 15.68 13.10 16.59
C CYS A 30 16.31 13.95 17.72
N GLY A 31 15.77 13.89 18.94
CA GLY A 31 16.60 14.01 20.15
C GLY A 31 17.50 15.24 20.24
N THR A 32 17.02 16.42 19.90
CA THR A 32 17.76 17.68 20.12
C THR A 32 17.97 18.02 21.61
N ASP A 33 17.57 17.14 22.54
CA ASP A 33 17.75 17.31 23.98
C ASP A 33 18.75 16.33 24.64
N LEU A 34 19.48 15.49 23.88
CA LEU A 34 20.41 14.52 24.50
C LEU A 34 21.83 14.42 23.92
N LEU A 35 22.31 15.39 23.13
CA LEU A 35 23.75 15.52 22.83
C LEU A 35 24.30 16.90 23.24
N ASP A 36 24.25 17.17 24.53
CA ASP A 36 25.32 17.94 25.16
C ASP A 36 26.61 17.11 25.02
N GLN A 37 27.54 17.53 24.16
CA GLN A 37 29.02 17.41 24.25
C GLN A 37 29.64 17.59 22.84
N PRO A 38 30.90 18.07 22.76
CA PRO A 38 31.23 19.25 21.94
C PRO A 38 31.79 18.94 20.56
N ALA A 39 31.55 19.86 19.64
CA ALA A 39 32.30 20.01 18.39
C ALA A 39 33.81 19.92 18.64
N ARG A 40 34.50 19.09 17.86
CA ARG A 40 35.96 19.07 17.74
C ARG A 40 36.39 19.01 16.27
N PRO A 41 37.56 19.58 15.95
CA PRO A 41 37.73 20.51 14.84
C PRO A 41 38.27 19.84 13.57
N GLY A 42 37.76 20.25 12.41
CA GLY A 42 38.31 19.81 11.13
C GLY A 42 37.71 20.43 9.86
N ILE A 43 36.49 20.97 9.90
CA ILE A 43 35.89 21.61 8.72
C ILE A 43 35.31 22.96 9.16
N ASP A 44 35.90 24.02 8.61
CA ASP A 44 35.67 25.43 8.90
C ASP A 44 34.23 25.87 8.55
N PRO A 45 33.37 26.20 9.53
CA PRO A 45 32.09 26.83 9.26
C PRO A 45 32.31 28.34 9.19
N GLY A 46 32.16 28.90 7.98
CA GLY A 46 32.10 30.35 7.79
C GLY A 46 31.03 30.99 8.70
N PRO A 47 31.18 32.28 9.06
CA PRO A 47 30.66 32.83 10.30
C PRO A 47 29.13 32.86 10.34
N VAL A 48 28.58 32.14 11.32
CA VAL A 48 27.21 32.32 11.81
C VAL A 48 27.16 33.62 12.62
N GLN A 49 26.36 34.59 12.17
CA GLN A 49 25.80 35.58 13.10
C GLN A 49 24.50 35.04 13.68
N PRO A 50 24.30 35.12 15.00
CA PRO A 50 23.12 34.60 15.66
C PRO A 50 22.07 35.70 15.83
N ASP A 51 20.83 35.42 15.44
CA ASP A 51 19.68 35.89 16.20
C ASP A 51 18.58 34.85 16.21
N ALA A 52 18.19 34.52 17.44
CA ALA A 52 17.05 33.69 17.75
C ALA A 52 15.79 34.56 17.81
N ALA A 53 14.69 33.90 17.43
CA ALA A 53 13.30 34.16 17.78
C ALA A 53 12.43 35.03 16.86
N SER A 54 11.30 34.40 16.52
CA SER A 54 9.96 34.96 16.27
C SER A 54 9.58 35.37 14.85
N GLY A 55 8.51 34.72 14.37
CA GLY A 55 7.44 35.40 13.63
C GLY A 55 7.42 35.09 12.14
N GLY A 56 6.31 34.51 11.67
CA GLY A 56 6.11 34.18 10.28
C GLY A 56 5.84 35.36 9.33
N ILE A 57 5.59 34.95 8.08
CA ILE A 57 4.98 35.64 6.93
C ILE A 57 5.92 36.32 5.92
N ALA A 58 5.83 35.76 4.70
CA ALA A 58 5.98 36.35 3.36
C ALA A 58 7.36 36.88 2.91
N GLY A 59 7.86 36.23 1.84
CA GLY A 59 8.59 36.92 0.78
C GLY A 59 10.00 36.40 0.49
N SER A 60 10.08 35.25 -0.19
CA SER A 60 11.02 35.13 -1.30
C SER A 60 10.30 34.54 -2.50
N THR A 61 9.70 35.42 -3.27
CA THR A 61 9.29 35.20 -4.66
C THR A 61 10.53 34.96 -5.51
N SER A 62 10.97 33.71 -5.58
CA SER A 62 11.68 33.03 -6.68
C SER A 62 12.37 31.80 -6.09
N GLY A 63 11.59 30.74 -5.85
CA GLY A 63 12.18 29.41 -5.73
C GLY A 63 12.96 29.14 -7.01
N GLY A 64 14.18 28.61 -6.89
CA GLY A 64 14.92 28.12 -8.06
C GLY A 64 14.08 27.09 -8.84
N PRO A 65 14.39 26.83 -10.12
CA PRO A 65 13.62 25.91 -10.94
C PRO A 65 13.52 24.51 -10.30
N CYS A 66 12.45 23.78 -10.64
CA CYS A 66 12.21 22.47 -10.07
C CYS A 66 13.36 21.50 -10.41
N LYS A 67 13.96 20.87 -9.40
CA LYS A 67 15.07 19.93 -9.60
C LYS A 67 14.49 18.61 -10.06
N ARG A 68 14.58 18.29 -11.35
CA ARG A 68 14.16 17.00 -11.88
C ARG A 68 15.35 16.19 -12.37
N VAL A 69 15.34 14.90 -12.07
CA VAL A 69 16.29 13.90 -12.56
C VAL A 69 15.52 12.92 -13.43
N ARG A 70 15.81 12.92 -14.74
CA ARG A 70 15.31 11.94 -15.71
C ARG A 70 16.09 10.64 -15.56
N LEU A 71 15.40 9.63 -15.05
CA LEU A 71 15.89 8.27 -14.91
C LEU A 71 15.73 7.49 -16.20
N ALA A 72 16.78 6.73 -16.53
CA ALA A 72 16.72 5.64 -17.48
C ALA A 72 17.00 4.32 -16.76
N ILE A 73 16.02 3.41 -16.75
CA ILE A 73 16.09 2.16 -16.03
C ILE A 73 16.57 1.05 -16.97
N GLU A 74 17.65 0.41 -16.53
CA GLU A 74 18.19 -0.82 -17.07
C GLU A 74 17.78 -2.00 -16.20
N THR A 75 17.65 -3.19 -16.79
CA THR A 75 17.30 -4.41 -16.06
C THR A 75 18.12 -5.61 -16.56
N ASP A 76 17.89 -6.77 -15.95
CA ASP A 76 18.37 -8.08 -16.39
C ASP A 76 17.19 -9.07 -16.55
N GLN A 77 17.49 -10.27 -17.05
CA GLN A 77 16.50 -11.33 -17.14
C GLN A 77 15.97 -11.76 -15.78
N GLU A 78 16.81 -11.76 -14.75
CA GLU A 78 16.42 -12.20 -13.42
C GLU A 78 15.33 -11.31 -12.83
N LEU A 79 15.41 -9.99 -13.03
CA LEU A 79 14.34 -9.08 -12.63
C LEU A 79 13.02 -9.43 -13.34
N LEU A 80 13.05 -9.65 -14.66
CA LEU A 80 11.86 -10.07 -15.40
C LEU A 80 11.36 -11.46 -14.96
N GLY A 81 12.28 -12.33 -14.55
CA GLY A 81 12.01 -13.66 -14.01
C GLY A 81 11.21 -13.64 -12.70
N LEU A 82 11.39 -12.61 -11.86
CA LEU A 82 10.56 -12.42 -10.65
C LEU A 82 9.06 -12.32 -11.00
N PHE A 83 8.75 -11.83 -12.20
CA PHE A 83 7.39 -11.68 -12.72
C PHE A 83 7.02 -12.79 -13.72
N SER A 84 7.71 -13.93 -13.69
CA SER A 84 7.47 -15.06 -14.60
C SER A 84 7.51 -14.70 -16.09
N GLY A 85 8.30 -13.69 -16.48
CA GLY A 85 8.36 -13.21 -17.86
C GLY A 85 7.32 -12.14 -18.22
N ASP A 86 6.41 -11.78 -17.29
CA ASP A 86 5.37 -10.78 -17.53
C ASP A 86 5.96 -9.36 -17.55
N ARG A 87 6.06 -8.82 -18.77
CA ARG A 87 6.59 -7.48 -19.02
C ARG A 87 5.68 -6.37 -18.48
N VAL A 88 4.37 -6.60 -18.41
CA VAL A 88 3.43 -5.61 -17.89
C VAL A 88 3.61 -5.51 -16.38
N ALA A 89 3.65 -6.64 -15.67
CA ALA A 89 3.87 -6.69 -14.23
C ALA A 89 5.24 -6.11 -13.84
N ALA A 90 6.31 -6.47 -14.55
CA ALA A 90 7.65 -5.93 -14.30
C ALA A 90 7.72 -4.41 -14.53
N THR A 91 7.09 -3.91 -15.60
CA THR A 91 7.04 -2.46 -15.87
C THR A 91 6.24 -1.72 -14.81
N ALA A 92 5.12 -2.29 -14.36
CA ALA A 92 4.29 -1.72 -13.29
C ALA A 92 5.08 -1.63 -11.98
N TYR A 93 5.79 -2.69 -11.60
CA TYR A 93 6.66 -2.68 -10.42
C TYR A 93 7.75 -1.60 -10.51
N ILE A 94 8.45 -1.46 -11.64
CA ILE A 94 9.48 -0.43 -11.82
C ILE A 94 8.88 0.98 -11.69
N ALA A 95 7.69 1.20 -12.25
CA ALA A 95 6.98 2.46 -12.13
C ALA A 95 6.59 2.75 -10.66
N THR A 96 6.04 1.76 -9.95
CA THR A 96 5.65 1.88 -8.53
C THR A 96 6.87 2.13 -7.63
N LEU A 97 7.99 1.42 -7.84
CA LEU A 97 9.25 1.63 -7.14
C LEU A 97 9.79 3.05 -7.37
N THR A 98 9.76 3.52 -8.63
CA THR A 98 10.20 4.87 -8.99
C THR A 98 9.30 5.94 -8.39
N ALA A 99 7.98 5.71 -8.37
CA ALA A 99 7.00 6.59 -7.74
C ALA A 99 7.22 6.71 -6.22
N ALA A 100 7.44 5.59 -5.54
CA ALA A 100 7.71 5.57 -4.11
C ALA A 100 9.03 6.31 -3.77
N ALA A 101 10.09 6.08 -4.55
CA ALA A 101 11.34 6.84 -4.41
C ALA A 101 11.12 8.33 -4.72
N ASN A 102 10.35 8.67 -5.76
CA ASN A 102 10.03 10.07 -6.10
C ASN A 102 9.31 10.77 -4.95
N HIS A 103 8.38 10.08 -4.27
CA HIS A 103 7.71 10.62 -3.10
C HIS A 103 8.71 11.01 -2.00
N ILE A 104 9.65 10.11 -1.67
CA ILE A 104 10.70 10.35 -0.68
C ILE A 104 11.63 11.51 -1.09
N TYR A 105 12.07 11.53 -2.35
CA TYR A 105 12.98 12.55 -2.87
C TYR A 105 12.33 13.93 -2.95
N ASN A 106 11.06 13.99 -3.32
CA ASN A 106 10.32 15.24 -3.35
C ASN A 106 10.09 15.77 -1.92
N ARG A 107 9.74 14.88 -0.98
CA ARG A 107 9.58 15.21 0.45
C ARG A 107 10.87 15.72 1.08
N ASP A 108 11.98 15.00 0.89
CA ASP A 108 13.22 15.26 1.66
C ASP A 108 14.15 16.26 0.95
N PHE A 109 14.21 16.22 -0.38
CA PHE A 109 15.17 17.04 -1.16
C PHE A 109 14.53 18.09 -2.05
N GLY A 110 13.20 18.04 -2.25
CA GLY A 110 12.54 18.83 -3.30
C GLY A 110 13.03 18.45 -4.70
N VAL A 111 13.41 17.18 -4.91
CA VAL A 111 13.90 16.64 -6.18
C VAL A 111 12.88 15.65 -6.74
N ARG A 112 12.60 15.75 -8.04
CA ARG A 112 11.72 14.81 -8.75
C ARG A 112 12.49 13.78 -9.52
N LEU A 113 11.99 12.56 -9.50
CA LEU A 113 12.45 11.46 -10.32
C LEU A 113 11.46 11.25 -11.45
N GLY A 114 11.90 11.50 -12.69
CA GLY A 114 11.09 11.27 -13.88
C GLY A 114 11.53 10.01 -14.60
N LEU A 115 10.64 9.03 -14.77
CA LEU A 115 10.93 7.82 -15.52
C LEU A 115 10.88 8.11 -17.04
N GLY A 116 12.04 8.23 -17.68
CA GLY A 116 12.15 8.57 -19.10
C GLY A 116 12.36 7.37 -20.03
N TYR A 117 12.87 6.25 -19.49
CA TYR A 117 13.20 5.05 -20.25
C TYR A 117 13.21 3.82 -19.35
N ILE A 118 12.76 2.68 -19.87
CA ILE A 118 12.86 1.36 -19.23
C ILE A 118 13.29 0.37 -20.32
N ARG A 119 14.27 -0.50 -20.01
CA ARG A 119 14.56 -1.69 -20.81
C ARG A 119 14.24 -2.94 -20.02
N LEU A 120 13.55 -3.90 -20.64
CA LEU A 120 13.32 -5.25 -20.12
C LEU A 120 14.00 -6.28 -21.03
N TRP A 121 14.72 -7.23 -20.44
CA TRP A 121 15.37 -8.32 -21.18
C TRP A 121 14.53 -9.60 -21.14
N SER A 122 13.96 -9.96 -22.29
CA SER A 122 13.32 -11.29 -22.47
C SER A 122 14.22 -12.31 -23.17
N GLU A 123 15.38 -11.85 -23.64
CA GLU A 123 16.41 -12.61 -24.34
C GLU A 123 17.73 -12.42 -23.60
N GLU A 124 18.76 -13.21 -23.91
CA GLU A 124 20.06 -13.19 -23.20
C GLU A 124 20.60 -11.76 -23.06
N ASP A 125 20.74 -11.31 -21.81
CA ASP A 125 21.29 -10.01 -21.48
C ASP A 125 22.83 -10.08 -21.35
N PRO A 126 23.54 -8.94 -21.44
CA PRO A 126 25.01 -8.93 -21.42
C PRO A 126 25.60 -8.97 -19.99
N TRP A 127 24.77 -9.08 -18.95
CA TRP A 127 25.16 -8.86 -17.55
C TRP A 127 25.63 -10.16 -16.91
N SER A 128 26.93 -10.23 -16.61
CA SER A 128 27.57 -11.49 -16.17
C SER A 128 28.58 -11.31 -15.04
N ALA A 129 28.78 -10.09 -14.53
CA ALA A 129 29.73 -9.84 -13.47
C ALA A 129 29.20 -10.36 -12.11
N GLY A 130 30.08 -10.87 -11.25
CA GLY A 130 29.68 -11.59 -10.04
C GLY A 130 29.27 -10.71 -8.84
N GLY A 131 29.41 -9.39 -8.93
CA GLY A 131 29.12 -8.48 -7.82
C GLY A 131 28.78 -7.07 -8.30
N THR A 132 28.12 -6.30 -7.44
CA THR A 132 27.53 -4.99 -7.80
C THR A 132 28.56 -4.01 -8.36
N GLY A 133 29.78 -3.93 -7.80
CA GLY A 133 30.82 -3.00 -8.24
C GLY A 133 31.30 -3.26 -9.67
N ASP A 134 31.66 -4.51 -9.98
CA ASP A 134 32.11 -4.90 -11.32
C ASP A 134 30.95 -4.79 -12.34
N GLU A 135 29.73 -5.13 -11.93
CA GLU A 135 28.54 -5.00 -12.77
C GLU A 135 28.17 -3.55 -13.06
N LEU A 136 28.27 -2.64 -12.08
CA LEU A 136 28.07 -1.20 -12.28
C LEU A 136 29.06 -0.63 -13.31
N VAL A 137 30.31 -1.07 -13.27
CA VAL A 137 31.33 -0.70 -14.28
C VAL A 137 30.94 -1.22 -15.65
N ALA A 138 30.59 -2.51 -15.76
CA ALA A 138 30.17 -3.12 -17.02
C ALA A 138 28.92 -2.43 -17.62
N PHE A 139 27.91 -2.15 -16.78
CA PHE A 139 26.71 -1.41 -17.13
C PHE A 139 27.02 -0.03 -17.70
N ARG A 140 27.84 0.77 -16.99
CA ARG A 140 28.28 2.09 -17.45
C ARG A 140 29.01 2.02 -18.78
N GLU A 141 29.96 1.11 -18.93
CA GLU A 141 30.75 0.96 -20.16
C GLU A 141 29.88 0.57 -21.34
N TYR A 142 28.97 -0.39 -21.15
CA TYR A 142 28.00 -0.80 -22.16
C TYR A 142 27.11 0.37 -22.58
N TRP A 143 26.57 1.12 -21.63
CA TRP A 143 25.67 2.24 -21.93
C TRP A 143 26.38 3.40 -22.63
N ASN A 144 27.61 3.73 -22.24
CA ASN A 144 28.40 4.75 -22.92
C ASN A 144 28.72 4.38 -24.36
N GLN A 145 28.85 3.08 -24.67
CA GLN A 145 29.11 2.59 -26.02
C GLN A 145 27.84 2.46 -26.88
N ASN A 146 26.74 2.00 -26.29
CA ASN A 146 25.57 1.52 -27.03
C ASN A 146 24.30 2.37 -26.86
N MET A 147 24.20 3.16 -25.79
CA MET A 147 22.94 3.81 -25.36
C MET A 147 23.00 5.34 -25.38
N GLY A 148 23.96 5.93 -26.11
CA GLY A 148 24.15 7.39 -26.18
C GLY A 148 22.99 8.18 -26.78
N SER A 149 22.00 7.52 -27.41
CA SER A 149 20.78 8.14 -27.92
C SER A 149 19.67 8.30 -26.87
N VAL A 150 19.78 7.64 -25.72
CA VAL A 150 18.77 7.74 -24.64
C VAL A 150 19.00 9.02 -23.86
N GLN A 151 18.02 9.93 -23.88
CA GLN A 151 18.06 11.14 -23.06
C GLN A 151 17.82 10.80 -21.59
N ARG A 152 18.73 11.22 -20.72
CA ARG A 152 18.68 10.95 -19.27
C ARG A 152 19.61 11.90 -18.52
N ASP A 153 19.36 12.02 -17.22
CA ASP A 153 20.27 12.64 -16.25
C ASP A 153 21.02 11.57 -15.44
N LEU A 154 20.37 10.41 -15.26
CA LEU A 154 20.89 9.27 -14.51
C LEU A 154 20.41 7.95 -15.12
N ALA A 155 21.30 6.95 -15.20
CA ALA A 155 20.90 5.59 -15.55
C ALA A 155 21.01 4.68 -14.33
N HIS A 156 20.01 3.84 -14.06
CA HIS A 156 20.02 2.95 -12.91
C HIS A 156 19.73 1.52 -13.33
N PHE A 157 20.51 0.57 -12.84
CA PHE A 157 20.33 -0.85 -13.12
C PHE A 157 19.60 -1.54 -11.96
N LEU A 158 18.42 -2.09 -12.24
CA LEU A 158 17.64 -2.92 -11.32
C LEU A 158 17.86 -4.41 -11.65
N SER A 159 18.33 -5.18 -10.67
CA SER A 159 18.71 -6.58 -10.88
C SER A 159 18.03 -7.51 -9.87
N GLY A 160 17.47 -8.61 -10.36
CA GLY A 160 16.99 -9.72 -9.52
C GLY A 160 18.13 -10.61 -9.00
N ARG A 161 19.37 -10.41 -9.47
CA ARG A 161 20.52 -11.25 -9.13
C ARG A 161 21.01 -10.97 -7.71
N GLY A 162 21.47 -12.00 -7.02
CA GLY A 162 22.07 -11.89 -5.69
C GLY A 162 23.49 -11.35 -5.71
N LEU A 163 23.68 -10.06 -5.99
CA LEU A 163 24.99 -9.43 -6.18
C LEU A 163 25.58 -8.79 -4.90
N GLY A 164 24.80 -8.75 -3.81
CA GLY A 164 25.26 -8.34 -2.49
C GLY A 164 24.90 -6.91 -2.08
N GLY A 165 23.89 -6.29 -2.70
CA GLY A 165 23.43 -4.94 -2.31
C GLY A 165 23.15 -4.02 -3.49
N GLY A 166 23.36 -2.72 -3.26
CA GLY A 166 23.47 -1.72 -4.30
C GLY A 166 24.88 -1.12 -4.35
N VAL A 167 25.14 -0.34 -5.40
CA VAL A 167 26.30 0.54 -5.50
C VAL A 167 26.02 1.67 -6.48
N ALA A 168 26.52 2.87 -6.17
CA ALA A 168 26.44 4.03 -7.04
C ALA A 168 27.68 4.93 -6.89
N TRP A 169 27.95 5.74 -7.90
CA TRP A 169 28.98 6.79 -7.81
C TRP A 169 28.44 8.04 -7.09
N LEU A 170 29.27 8.60 -6.21
CA LEU A 170 28.96 9.76 -5.37
C LEU A 170 29.92 10.95 -5.60
N PRO A 171 29.43 12.16 -5.93
CA PRO A 171 28.18 12.42 -6.64
C PRO A 171 28.30 11.97 -8.09
N GLY A 172 27.25 11.31 -8.61
CA GLY A 172 27.24 10.74 -9.95
C GLY A 172 26.58 11.65 -10.99
N LEU A 173 25.65 12.52 -10.56
CA LEU A 173 24.77 13.27 -11.46
C LEU A 173 25.55 14.11 -12.50
N CYS A 174 24.99 14.21 -13.71
CA CYS A 174 25.49 15.08 -14.78
C CYS A 174 26.89 14.80 -15.35
N GLY A 175 27.33 13.54 -15.30
CA GLY A 175 28.62 13.16 -15.87
C GLY A 175 28.66 11.73 -16.38
N SER A 176 29.84 11.29 -16.82
CA SER A 176 30.03 9.90 -17.28
C SER A 176 29.82 8.86 -16.16
N TYR A 177 29.75 9.29 -14.90
CA TYR A 177 29.53 8.46 -13.72
C TYR A 177 28.09 8.55 -13.17
N ALA A 178 27.16 9.12 -13.95
CA ALA A 178 25.74 9.19 -13.60
C ALA A 178 25.08 7.81 -13.76
N TYR A 179 25.45 6.90 -12.87
CA TYR A 179 25.03 5.51 -12.85
C TYR A 179 24.93 4.99 -11.42
N GLY A 180 23.92 4.16 -11.18
CA GLY A 180 23.72 3.38 -9.97
C GLY A 180 23.20 1.99 -10.30
N LEU A 181 23.28 1.08 -9.34
CA LEU A 181 22.84 -0.31 -9.48
C LEU A 181 22.24 -0.78 -8.15
N SER A 182 21.07 -1.37 -8.21
CA SER A 182 20.39 -2.02 -7.08
C SER A 182 20.12 -3.48 -7.42
N ALA A 183 20.64 -4.39 -6.60
CA ALA A 183 20.49 -5.82 -6.80
C ALA A 183 19.76 -6.49 -5.63
N ASN A 184 19.65 -7.82 -5.69
CA ASN A 184 18.91 -8.63 -4.72
C ASN A 184 17.43 -8.25 -4.65
N LEU A 185 16.87 -7.68 -5.72
CA LEU A 185 15.49 -7.22 -5.73
C LEU A 185 14.53 -8.40 -5.65
N ALA A 186 13.48 -8.24 -4.84
CA ALA A 186 12.43 -9.25 -4.65
C ALA A 186 11.22 -9.04 -5.57
N GLY A 187 11.11 -7.86 -6.21
CA GLY A 187 9.96 -7.52 -7.06
C GLY A 187 8.76 -7.02 -6.26
N SER A 188 8.97 -6.64 -4.99
CA SER A 188 7.91 -6.20 -4.08
C SER A 188 8.48 -5.40 -2.91
N PHE A 189 7.68 -4.47 -2.39
CA PHE A 189 7.90 -3.79 -1.12
C PHE A 189 6.53 -3.39 -0.53
N PRO A 190 6.43 -3.09 0.78
CA PRO A 190 5.20 -2.60 1.40
C PRO A 190 4.68 -1.35 0.70
N PHE A 191 3.41 -1.41 0.29
CA PHE A 191 2.71 -0.31 -0.33
C PHE A 191 1.31 -0.18 0.30
N PRO A 192 0.94 0.96 0.91
CA PRO A 192 1.66 2.25 0.98
C PRO A 192 3.03 2.17 1.70
N ILE A 193 3.90 3.17 1.54
CA ILE A 193 5.25 3.16 2.14
C ILE A 193 5.15 3.05 3.65
N GLU A 194 5.77 2.01 4.21
CA GLU A 194 5.83 1.77 5.65
C GLU A 194 7.24 1.99 6.19
N ASN A 195 7.36 2.72 7.30
CA ASN A 195 8.59 2.74 8.07
C ASN A 195 8.76 1.40 8.82
N ASN A 196 10.01 0.98 9.05
CA ASN A 196 10.31 -0.18 9.90
C ASN A 196 9.75 -1.53 9.41
N ALA A 197 9.40 -1.63 8.13
CA ALA A 197 8.96 -2.89 7.54
C ALA A 197 10.15 -3.72 7.03
N GLY A 198 10.18 -5.00 7.41
CA GLY A 198 11.25 -5.93 7.04
C GLY A 198 11.33 -6.22 5.53
N GLN A 199 10.28 -5.91 4.78
CA GLN A 199 10.16 -6.14 3.34
C GLN A 199 10.61 -4.92 2.50
N ASN A 200 11.13 -3.86 3.12
CA ASN A 200 11.52 -2.61 2.44
C ASN A 200 12.78 -2.69 1.57
N TRP A 201 13.34 -3.88 1.31
CA TRP A 201 14.67 -4.00 0.68
C TRP A 201 14.75 -3.23 -0.63
N ASP A 202 13.83 -3.53 -1.55
CA ASP A 202 13.79 -2.97 -2.90
C ASP A 202 13.73 -1.44 -2.88
N LEU A 203 12.80 -0.88 -2.09
CA LEU A 203 12.64 0.57 -1.94
C LEU A 203 13.86 1.21 -1.27
N MET A 204 14.36 0.61 -0.19
CA MET A 204 15.49 1.14 0.57
C MET A 204 16.75 1.18 -0.29
N VAL A 205 17.14 0.05 -0.92
CA VAL A 205 18.36 -0.03 -1.72
C VAL A 205 18.27 0.87 -2.95
N PHE A 206 17.13 0.92 -3.64
CA PHE A 206 16.97 1.81 -4.79
C PHE A 206 17.11 3.28 -4.41
N THR A 207 16.43 3.68 -3.33
CA THR A 207 16.43 5.06 -2.82
C THR A 207 17.81 5.45 -2.27
N HIS A 208 18.53 4.52 -1.64
CA HIS A 208 19.89 4.69 -1.12
C HIS A 208 20.91 4.97 -2.23
N GLU A 209 20.93 4.13 -3.27
CA GLU A 209 21.90 4.25 -4.34
C GLU A 209 21.68 5.49 -5.20
N LEU A 210 20.41 5.82 -5.47
CA LEU A 210 20.07 7.12 -6.06
C LEU A 210 20.58 8.29 -5.19
N GLY A 211 20.64 8.08 -3.85
CA GLY A 211 21.02 9.07 -2.87
C GLY A 211 22.47 9.46 -3.04
N HIS A 212 23.33 8.45 -3.22
CA HIS A 212 24.71 8.65 -3.62
C HIS A 212 24.83 9.45 -4.91
N ASN A 213 24.05 9.13 -5.94
CA ASN A 213 24.14 9.87 -7.20
C ASN A 213 23.79 11.36 -7.06
N VAL A 214 22.88 11.72 -6.14
CA VAL A 214 22.49 13.12 -5.86
C VAL A 214 23.31 13.81 -4.75
N GLY A 215 24.30 13.13 -4.18
CA GLY A 215 25.26 13.74 -3.25
C GLY A 215 25.15 13.31 -1.79
N CYS A 216 24.39 12.27 -1.45
CA CYS A 216 24.32 11.75 -0.09
C CYS A 216 25.55 10.88 0.25
N PRO A 217 26.36 11.25 1.26
CA PRO A 217 27.25 10.29 1.91
C PRO A 217 26.46 9.36 2.84
N HIS A 218 27.08 8.27 3.28
CA HIS A 218 26.49 7.45 4.34
C HIS A 218 26.37 8.23 5.65
N THR A 219 25.39 7.88 6.47
CA THR A 219 25.18 8.48 7.80
C THR A 219 26.35 8.26 8.75
N HIS A 220 27.05 7.13 8.65
CA HIS A 220 28.25 6.86 9.44
C HIS A 220 29.47 7.69 9.02
N ASP A 221 29.56 8.07 7.74
CA ASP A 221 30.63 8.93 7.24
C ASP A 221 30.47 10.40 7.67
N ILE A 222 29.26 10.78 8.07
CA ILE A 222 28.91 12.12 8.57
C ILE A 222 28.61 12.14 10.08
N GLY A 223 28.83 11.02 10.79
CA GLY A 223 28.74 10.94 12.25
C GLY A 223 27.32 10.89 12.83
N VAL A 224 26.32 10.56 12.02
CA VAL A 224 24.92 10.39 12.46
C VAL A 224 24.71 9.03 13.13
N ASP A 225 25.40 7.99 12.67
CA ASP A 225 25.44 6.68 13.32
C ASP A 225 26.82 6.03 13.19
N ASN A 226 26.98 4.81 13.70
CA ASN A 226 28.16 3.97 13.46
C ASN A 226 27.76 2.51 13.24
N CYS A 227 26.64 2.27 12.56
CA CYS A 227 26.12 0.92 12.32
C CYS A 227 27.05 0.10 11.40
N ALA A 228 27.77 0.75 10.48
CA ALA A 228 28.82 0.09 9.69
C ALA A 228 29.97 -0.45 10.58
N GLY A 229 30.21 0.17 11.74
CA GLY A 229 31.15 -0.29 12.76
C GLY A 229 30.56 -1.28 13.77
N GLY A 230 29.28 -1.65 13.62
CA GLY A 230 28.54 -2.55 14.51
C GLY A 230 27.86 -1.87 15.71
N ASP A 231 27.80 -0.53 15.76
CA ASP A 231 27.05 0.18 16.80
C ASP A 231 25.58 0.32 16.40
N CYS A 232 24.73 -0.49 17.01
CA CYS A 232 23.29 -0.52 16.75
C CYS A 232 22.48 0.36 17.70
N SER A 233 23.07 1.35 18.37
CA SER A 233 22.39 2.17 19.38
C SER A 233 21.27 3.07 18.84
N VAL A 234 21.26 3.34 17.53
CA VAL A 234 20.28 4.23 16.87
C VAL A 234 19.04 3.49 16.34
N VAL A 235 19.03 2.15 16.38
CA VAL A 235 17.87 1.37 15.90
C VAL A 235 16.70 1.44 16.89
N PRO A 236 15.44 1.43 16.44
CA PRO A 236 14.98 1.21 15.07
C PRO A 236 14.80 2.50 14.23
N ASN A 237 15.45 3.61 14.58
CA ASN A 237 15.23 4.91 13.93
C ASN A 237 16.31 5.29 12.91
N ALA A 238 16.96 4.32 12.28
CA ALA A 238 17.98 4.58 11.28
C ALA A 238 17.36 5.06 9.96
N THR A 239 18.09 5.87 9.19
CA THR A 239 17.63 6.52 7.94
C THR A 239 18.20 5.82 6.71
N ILE A 240 17.68 6.15 5.51
CA ILE A 240 17.98 5.48 4.24
C ILE A 240 19.49 5.30 4.00
N MET A 241 20.32 6.30 4.31
CA MET A 241 21.78 6.25 4.08
C MET A 241 22.57 5.45 5.13
N SER A 242 21.89 4.71 6.00
CA SER A 242 22.48 3.95 7.09
C SER A 242 22.69 2.47 6.79
N TYR A 243 23.68 1.89 7.46
CA TYR A 243 23.96 0.46 7.45
C TYR A 243 23.30 -0.30 8.61
N CYS A 244 22.41 0.34 9.37
CA CYS A 244 21.73 -0.32 10.50
C CYS A 244 20.78 -1.46 10.08
N HIS A 245 20.50 -1.61 8.79
CA HIS A 245 19.85 -2.83 8.28
C HIS A 245 20.70 -4.09 8.46
N THR A 246 22.00 -3.95 8.77
CA THR A 246 22.90 -5.06 9.12
C THR A 246 22.88 -5.44 10.61
N CYS A 247 22.25 -4.61 11.45
CA CYS A 247 22.03 -4.89 12.86
C CYS A 247 20.94 -5.94 13.07
N PRO A 248 20.85 -6.56 14.26
CA PRO A 248 19.69 -7.36 14.64
C PRO A 248 18.39 -6.57 14.42
N GLY A 249 17.41 -7.18 13.76
CA GLY A 249 16.18 -6.50 13.30
C GLY A 249 16.15 -6.21 11.79
N GLY A 250 17.30 -6.23 11.11
CA GLY A 250 17.33 -6.10 9.65
C GLY A 250 16.74 -4.77 9.18
N LEU A 251 15.97 -4.82 8.09
CA LEU A 251 15.26 -3.65 7.56
C LEU A 251 14.18 -3.08 8.49
N ALA A 252 13.74 -3.83 9.51
CA ALA A 252 12.84 -3.27 10.51
C ALA A 252 13.48 -2.16 11.35
N ASN A 253 14.80 -1.97 11.24
CA ASN A 253 15.52 -0.87 11.86
C ASN A 253 15.52 0.42 11.02
N MET A 254 14.98 0.38 9.80
CA MET A 254 15.13 1.42 8.80
C MET A 254 13.82 2.18 8.58
N ARG A 255 13.92 3.49 8.61
CA ARG A 255 12.88 4.43 8.20
C ARG A 255 13.15 4.87 6.76
N MET A 256 12.09 5.02 5.97
CA MET A 256 12.15 5.47 4.58
C MET A 256 12.26 7.00 4.51
N GLU A 257 13.27 7.53 5.19
CA GLU A 257 13.57 8.95 5.37
C GLU A 257 15.07 9.21 5.27
N PHE A 258 15.45 10.35 4.68
CA PHE A 258 16.83 10.85 4.72
C PHE A 258 17.06 11.69 5.97
N CYS A 259 18.27 11.64 6.54
CA CYS A 259 18.58 12.48 7.69
C CYS A 259 18.78 13.96 7.29
N PRO A 260 18.62 14.92 8.22
CA PRO A 260 18.79 16.35 7.93
C PRO A 260 20.14 16.71 7.29
N GLU A 261 21.22 16.06 7.69
CA GLU A 261 22.56 16.26 7.12
C GLU A 261 22.66 15.80 5.67
N ASN A 262 21.95 14.72 5.29
CA ASN A 262 21.85 14.33 3.88
C ASN A 262 21.09 15.39 3.06
N ILE A 263 20.00 15.94 3.61
CA ILE A 263 19.20 17.00 2.95
C ILE A 263 20.08 18.22 2.66
N LEU A 264 20.88 18.65 3.63
CA LEU A 264 21.80 19.78 3.47
C LEU A 264 22.89 19.48 2.42
N ASN A 265 23.47 18.28 2.42
CA ASN A 265 24.48 17.87 1.43
C ASN A 265 23.93 17.85 0.00
N VAL A 266 22.71 17.34 -0.18
CA VAL A 266 22.04 17.34 -1.50
C VAL A 266 21.76 18.77 -1.95
N ALA A 267 21.25 19.63 -1.07
CA ALA A 267 21.03 21.04 -1.40
C ALA A 267 22.30 21.73 -1.90
N GLN A 268 23.44 21.51 -1.23
CA GLN A 268 24.75 22.02 -1.64
C GLN A 268 25.23 21.43 -2.96
N THR A 269 25.06 20.12 -3.15
CA THR A 269 25.44 19.42 -4.39
C THR A 269 24.74 20.04 -5.58
N PHE A 270 23.40 20.16 -5.54
CA PHE A 270 22.63 20.78 -6.62
C PHE A 270 22.97 22.25 -6.86
N ASN A 271 23.32 23.03 -5.82
CA ASN A 271 23.76 24.41 -5.98
C ASN A 271 25.13 24.53 -6.68
N SER A 272 25.92 23.45 -6.69
CA SER A 272 27.25 23.40 -7.30
C SER A 272 27.29 22.83 -8.72
N LEU A 273 26.23 22.11 -9.13
CA LEU A 273 26.14 21.48 -10.44
C LEU A 273 25.90 22.54 -11.53
N GLY A 274 26.73 22.51 -12.59
CA GLY A 274 26.65 23.43 -13.73
C GLY A 274 26.05 22.80 -15.00
N CYS A 275 25.53 21.59 -14.91
CA CYS A 275 24.81 20.91 -15.99
C CYS A 275 23.35 21.35 -16.04
N ASP A 276 22.78 21.34 -17.24
CA ASP A 276 21.33 21.37 -17.41
C ASP A 276 20.78 19.97 -17.06
N TYR A 277 20.34 19.80 -15.81
CA TYR A 277 19.24 18.87 -15.53
C TYR A 277 17.96 19.57 -16.05
N GLU A 278 17.74 19.48 -17.36
CA GLU A 278 16.65 20.13 -18.11
C GLU A 278 15.29 19.63 -17.59
N VAL A 279 14.32 20.47 -17.19
CA VAL A 279 13.71 21.62 -17.91
C VAL A 279 13.46 21.34 -19.39
N THR A 280 12.86 20.19 -19.72
CA THR A 280 11.93 20.16 -20.87
C THR A 280 10.60 20.78 -20.46
N PRO A 281 9.79 21.37 -21.36
CA PRO A 281 8.58 22.11 -20.98
C PRO A 281 7.69 21.19 -20.18
N GLU A 282 7.73 21.34 -18.86
CA GLU A 282 7.11 20.41 -17.96
C GLU A 282 5.62 20.67 -18.02
N THR A 283 4.88 19.69 -18.51
CA THR A 283 3.50 19.58 -18.10
C THR A 283 3.51 19.59 -16.58
N ILE A 284 2.85 20.59 -16.00
CA ILE A 284 2.77 20.76 -14.54
C ILE A 284 1.70 19.83 -13.97
N ALA A 285 0.81 19.31 -14.83
CA ALA A 285 -0.16 18.26 -14.56
C ALA A 285 0.33 16.92 -15.14
N LEU A 286 0.21 15.83 -14.38
CA LEU A 286 0.55 14.47 -14.77
C LEU A 286 -0.67 13.56 -14.67
N ASN A 287 -0.75 12.56 -15.56
CA ASN A 287 -1.88 11.64 -15.53
C ASN A 287 -1.88 10.80 -14.25
N ASP A 288 -3.08 10.57 -13.72
CA ASP A 288 -3.31 9.80 -12.51
C ASP A 288 -3.94 8.44 -12.79
N PHE A 289 -3.76 7.53 -11.83
CA PHE A 289 -4.41 6.23 -11.84
C PHE A 289 -4.93 5.86 -10.45
N MET A 290 -6.17 5.38 -10.38
CA MET A 290 -6.81 4.94 -9.14
C MET A 290 -7.55 3.61 -9.32
N LEU A 291 -7.45 2.69 -8.35
CA LEU A 291 -8.45 1.61 -8.23
C LEU A 291 -9.55 2.09 -7.29
N VAL A 292 -10.80 1.83 -7.63
CA VAL A 292 -11.95 2.18 -6.79
C VAL A 292 -12.92 1.02 -6.76
N GLU A 293 -13.74 0.97 -5.72
CA GLU A 293 -14.87 0.05 -5.64
C GLU A 293 -16.09 0.67 -6.34
N GLU A 294 -16.90 -0.18 -6.95
CA GLU A 294 -18.13 0.20 -7.63
C GLU A 294 -19.10 0.97 -6.70
N SER A 295 -19.60 2.12 -7.16
CA SER A 295 -20.51 3.01 -6.44
C SER A 295 -19.99 3.54 -5.09
N VAL A 296 -18.70 3.39 -4.79
CA VAL A 296 -18.08 3.91 -3.57
C VAL A 296 -17.44 5.27 -3.86
N PRO A 297 -17.90 6.37 -3.22
CA PRO A 297 -17.26 7.66 -3.36
C PRO A 297 -15.82 7.61 -2.86
N THR A 298 -14.87 7.89 -3.76
CA THR A 298 -13.44 7.81 -3.50
C THR A 298 -12.77 9.16 -3.76
N VAL A 299 -12.02 9.67 -2.78
CA VAL A 299 -11.23 10.89 -2.94
C VAL A 299 -9.91 10.56 -3.64
N ILE A 300 -9.59 11.31 -4.68
CA ILE A 300 -8.39 11.16 -5.51
C ILE A 300 -7.58 12.45 -5.38
N ASN A 301 -6.36 12.34 -4.82
CA ASN A 301 -5.41 13.43 -4.77
C ASN A 301 -4.58 13.49 -6.06
N VAL A 302 -5.17 14.07 -7.10
CA VAL A 302 -4.50 14.30 -8.40
C VAL A 302 -3.30 15.25 -8.29
N LEU A 303 -3.26 16.11 -7.27
CA LEU A 303 -2.15 17.06 -7.09
C LEU A 303 -0.90 16.42 -6.48
N GLY A 304 -0.95 15.13 -6.09
CA GLY A 304 0.13 14.46 -5.37
C GLY A 304 1.41 14.27 -6.19
N ASN A 305 1.29 14.19 -7.52
CA ASN A 305 2.40 14.06 -8.47
C ASN A 305 2.60 15.35 -9.32
N ASP A 306 1.80 16.39 -9.08
CA ASP A 306 1.75 17.61 -9.86
C ASP A 306 2.54 18.76 -9.24
N SER A 307 3.08 19.65 -10.07
CA SER A 307 3.38 21.03 -9.64
C SER A 307 3.76 21.94 -10.78
N GLY A 308 3.78 23.23 -10.47
CA GLY A 308 4.33 24.27 -11.32
C GLY A 308 5.80 24.07 -11.71
N LEU A 309 6.22 24.77 -12.77
CA LEU A 309 7.57 24.75 -13.33
C LEU A 309 8.66 25.20 -12.33
N ALA A 310 8.29 26.00 -11.33
CA ALA A 310 9.17 26.42 -10.23
C ALA A 310 8.87 25.65 -8.93
N CYS A 311 8.33 24.42 -9.06
CA CYS A 311 7.77 23.61 -7.99
C CYS A 311 6.70 24.32 -7.13
N ALA A 312 6.05 25.39 -7.62
CA ALA A 312 4.96 25.97 -6.82
C ALA A 312 3.83 24.95 -6.67
N ALA A 313 3.30 24.84 -5.45
CA ALA A 313 2.08 24.10 -5.20
C ALA A 313 0.98 24.63 -6.12
N GLY A 314 0.36 23.72 -6.86
CA GLY A 314 -0.77 24.04 -7.71
C GLY A 314 -2.09 23.81 -7.01
N ASN A 315 -3.17 24.23 -7.66
CA ASN A 315 -4.49 23.79 -7.23
C ASN A 315 -5.38 23.49 -8.44
N ILE A 316 -6.36 22.61 -8.24
CA ILE A 316 -7.36 22.25 -9.24
C ILE A 316 -8.17 23.51 -9.55
N THR A 317 -8.30 23.82 -10.84
CA THR A 317 -9.10 24.96 -11.33
C THR A 317 -10.39 24.49 -11.98
N SER A 318 -10.38 23.31 -12.60
CA SER A 318 -11.56 22.64 -13.11
C SER A 318 -11.31 21.14 -13.24
N ALA A 319 -12.37 20.36 -13.22
CA ALA A 319 -12.38 18.96 -13.65
C ALA A 319 -13.67 18.70 -14.42
N ASP A 320 -13.70 17.65 -15.22
CA ASP A 320 -14.96 17.10 -15.73
C ASP A 320 -15.88 16.80 -14.53
N THR A 321 -17.19 16.93 -14.71
CA THR A 321 -18.18 16.59 -13.67
C THR A 321 -18.79 15.20 -13.88
N VAL A 322 -18.58 14.62 -15.06
CA VAL A 322 -19.04 13.29 -15.46
C VAL A 322 -17.92 12.62 -16.23
N SER A 323 -17.58 11.40 -15.86
CA SER A 323 -16.55 10.61 -16.55
C SER A 323 -17.07 10.02 -17.87
N THR A 324 -16.16 9.43 -18.63
CA THR A 324 -16.45 8.79 -19.91
C THR A 324 -17.57 7.74 -19.81
N ASN A 325 -17.62 6.95 -18.73
CA ASN A 325 -18.64 5.93 -18.54
C ASN A 325 -19.81 6.36 -17.63
N GLY A 326 -19.89 7.63 -17.25
CA GLY A 326 -21.04 8.17 -16.52
C GLY A 326 -20.93 8.15 -14.99
N GLY A 327 -19.74 7.96 -14.45
CA GLY A 327 -19.43 8.26 -13.05
C GLY A 327 -19.46 9.77 -12.79
N THR A 328 -19.60 10.16 -11.52
CA THR A 328 -19.66 11.57 -11.10
C THR A 328 -18.33 12.03 -10.51
N ILE A 329 -17.95 13.26 -10.79
CA ILE A 329 -16.76 13.91 -10.24
C ILE A 329 -17.15 15.23 -9.57
N GLU A 330 -16.70 15.42 -8.33
CA GLU A 330 -16.83 16.67 -7.57
C GLU A 330 -15.45 17.16 -7.12
N VAL A 331 -15.18 18.46 -7.25
CA VAL A 331 -13.96 19.06 -6.68
C VAL A 331 -14.21 19.31 -5.19
N ILE A 332 -13.39 18.72 -4.32
CA ILE A 332 -13.37 19.02 -2.89
C ILE A 332 -12.33 20.13 -2.65
N PRO A 333 -12.75 21.39 -2.42
CA PRO A 333 -11.81 22.47 -2.09
C PRO A 333 -11.21 22.26 -0.70
N GLU A 334 -9.97 22.71 -0.50
CA GLU A 334 -9.30 22.71 0.82
C GLU A 334 -9.29 21.32 1.50
N TRP A 335 -9.14 20.26 0.72
CA TRP A 335 -9.06 18.88 1.22
C TRP A 335 -7.75 18.62 1.96
N GLY A 336 -6.61 19.05 1.39
CA GLY A 336 -5.31 18.95 2.05
C GLY A 336 -5.10 20.08 3.07
N PRO A 337 -4.27 19.88 4.11
CA PRO A 337 -4.00 20.92 5.12
C PRO A 337 -3.19 22.10 4.59
N ASP A 338 -2.63 22.00 3.39
CA ASP A 338 -2.02 23.10 2.64
C ASP A 338 -3.05 23.89 1.81
N GLY A 339 -4.34 23.55 1.90
CA GLY A 339 -5.43 24.16 1.12
C GLY A 339 -5.58 23.59 -0.29
N SER A 340 -4.87 22.50 -0.63
CA SER A 340 -5.00 21.80 -1.90
C SER A 340 -6.39 21.17 -2.05
N ALA A 341 -6.93 21.18 -3.28
CA ALA A 341 -8.16 20.48 -3.60
C ALA A 341 -7.91 19.03 -3.99
N ALA A 342 -8.93 18.19 -3.89
CA ALA A 342 -8.95 16.82 -4.39
C ALA A 342 -10.20 16.58 -5.25
N LEU A 343 -10.28 15.42 -5.91
CA LEU A 343 -11.45 15.03 -6.69
C LEU A 343 -12.19 13.88 -6.00
N LEU A 344 -13.48 14.03 -5.75
CA LEU A 344 -14.36 12.95 -5.32
C LEU A 344 -14.94 12.27 -6.56
N TYR A 345 -14.52 11.05 -6.82
CA TYR A 345 -15.05 10.22 -7.91
C TYR A 345 -16.05 9.20 -7.35
N THR A 346 -17.19 9.01 -8.02
CA THR A 346 -18.10 7.87 -7.77
C THR A 346 -18.43 7.21 -9.10
N SER A 347 -18.16 5.91 -9.22
CA SER A 347 -18.46 5.13 -10.42
C SER A 347 -19.96 4.97 -10.64
N PRO A 348 -20.40 4.72 -11.88
CA PRO A 348 -21.79 4.40 -12.15
C PRO A 348 -22.14 3.02 -11.56
N ALA A 349 -23.33 2.90 -10.99
CA ALA A 349 -23.82 1.64 -10.44
C ALA A 349 -23.96 0.57 -11.54
N GLY A 350 -23.52 -0.65 -11.23
CA GLY A 350 -23.50 -1.82 -12.09
C GLY A 350 -22.35 -1.86 -13.10
N TYR A 351 -21.35 -0.98 -12.99
CA TYR A 351 -20.24 -0.90 -13.94
C TYR A 351 -18.90 -1.26 -13.30
N THR A 352 -18.19 -2.21 -13.92
CA THR A 352 -16.80 -2.56 -13.61
C THR A 352 -15.94 -2.40 -14.85
N GLY A 353 -14.65 -2.15 -14.67
CA GLY A 353 -13.72 -1.88 -15.77
C GLY A 353 -13.09 -0.49 -15.68
N TYR A 354 -12.67 0.06 -16.81
CA TYR A 354 -11.96 1.34 -16.84
C TYR A 354 -12.90 2.52 -17.04
N ASP A 355 -12.55 3.64 -16.44
CA ASP A 355 -13.19 4.93 -16.62
C ASP A 355 -12.17 6.07 -16.66
N PHE A 356 -12.55 7.19 -17.27
CA PHE A 356 -11.63 8.28 -17.58
C PHE A 356 -12.29 9.63 -17.44
N PHE A 357 -11.56 10.60 -16.91
CA PHE A 357 -11.97 12.01 -16.88
C PHE A 357 -10.74 12.92 -16.81
N ASP A 358 -10.87 14.16 -17.23
CA ASP A 358 -9.77 15.12 -17.23
C ASP A 358 -9.91 16.15 -16.10
N TYR A 359 -8.78 16.67 -15.65
CA TYR A 359 -8.70 17.83 -14.75
C TYR A 359 -7.72 18.87 -15.28
N THR A 360 -7.85 20.09 -14.78
CA THR A 360 -6.96 21.21 -15.08
C THR A 360 -6.55 21.88 -13.78
N MET A 361 -5.25 22.00 -13.59
CA MET A 361 -4.66 22.69 -12.45
C MET A 361 -4.03 24.00 -12.87
N ARG A 362 -3.69 24.81 -11.87
CA ARG A 362 -2.86 26.00 -12.06
C ARG A 362 -1.76 26.06 -11.01
N ALA A 363 -0.53 26.25 -11.48
CA ALA A 363 0.64 26.53 -10.66
C ALA A 363 1.58 27.47 -11.41
N ASP A 364 2.33 28.32 -10.69
CA ASP A 364 3.23 29.31 -11.32
C ASP A 364 2.55 30.20 -12.38
N SER A 365 1.26 30.48 -12.20
CA SER A 365 0.40 31.17 -13.17
C SER A 365 0.19 30.46 -14.51
N ILE A 366 0.69 29.23 -14.66
CA ILE A 366 0.49 28.35 -15.81
C ILE A 366 -0.68 27.43 -15.52
N PHE A 367 -1.49 27.16 -16.55
CA PHE A 367 -2.54 26.16 -16.51
C PHE A 367 -2.07 24.95 -17.31
N ASP A 368 -2.42 23.78 -16.82
CA ASP A 368 -2.17 22.53 -17.53
C ASP A 368 -3.20 21.48 -17.15
N SER A 369 -3.36 20.49 -18.02
CA SER A 369 -4.40 19.47 -17.90
C SER A 369 -3.81 18.08 -17.99
N ALA A 370 -4.40 17.15 -17.24
CA ALA A 370 -4.07 15.75 -17.27
C ALA A 370 -5.33 14.89 -17.11
N SER A 371 -5.17 13.59 -17.39
CA SER A 371 -6.27 12.61 -17.34
C SER A 371 -6.12 11.70 -16.13
N VAL A 372 -7.24 11.40 -15.48
CA VAL A 372 -7.35 10.37 -14.46
C VAL A 372 -7.89 9.09 -15.11
N THR A 373 -7.18 7.99 -14.93
CA THR A 373 -7.65 6.64 -15.26
C THR A 373 -8.12 5.95 -14.00
N VAL A 374 -9.38 5.52 -13.97
CA VAL A 374 -9.95 4.77 -12.85
C VAL A 374 -10.18 3.33 -13.28
N GLN A 375 -9.70 2.37 -12.51
CA GLN A 375 -10.11 0.97 -12.63
C GLN A 375 -11.11 0.65 -11.52
N ILE A 376 -12.33 0.31 -11.92
CA ILE A 376 -13.45 0.05 -11.04
C ILE A 376 -13.56 -1.45 -10.83
N GLU A 377 -13.40 -1.84 -9.58
CA GLU A 377 -13.59 -3.20 -9.10
C GLU A 377 -15.04 -3.37 -8.61
N GLY A 378 -15.64 -4.51 -8.89
CA GLY A 378 -17.00 -4.80 -8.45
C GLY A 378 -17.06 -4.96 -6.93
N LEU A 379 -18.23 -4.72 -6.37
CA LEU A 379 -18.51 -5.07 -4.97
C LEU A 379 -18.34 -6.59 -4.76
N LEU A 380 -17.80 -6.99 -3.62
CA LEU A 380 -17.60 -8.38 -3.27
C LEU A 380 -18.94 -9.13 -3.25
N PRO A 381 -19.11 -10.21 -4.04
CA PRO A 381 -20.33 -11.00 -4.02
C PRO A 381 -20.46 -11.80 -2.71
N PRO A 382 -21.68 -11.99 -2.17
CA PRO A 382 -21.91 -12.83 -1.00
C PRO A 382 -21.73 -14.32 -1.31
N GLU A 383 -21.30 -15.10 -0.31
CA GLU A 383 -21.29 -16.56 -0.45
C GLU A 383 -22.68 -17.19 -0.27
N ASN A 384 -23.61 -16.51 0.42
CA ASN A 384 -25.00 -16.97 0.61
C ASN A 384 -25.15 -18.45 1.02
N PRO A 385 -24.51 -18.89 2.13
CA PRO A 385 -24.66 -20.25 2.62
C PRO A 385 -26.11 -20.61 2.93
N THR A 386 -26.44 -21.89 2.73
CA THR A 386 -27.74 -22.45 3.13
C THR A 386 -27.63 -23.18 4.48
N GLY A 387 -28.74 -23.26 5.22
CA GLY A 387 -28.81 -24.01 6.48
C GLY A 387 -28.10 -23.36 7.67
N THR A 388 -27.79 -22.06 7.61
CA THR A 388 -27.22 -21.34 8.76
C THR A 388 -28.25 -21.15 9.88
N THR A 389 -27.77 -21.03 11.12
CA THR A 389 -28.59 -20.80 12.32
C THR A 389 -28.32 -19.41 12.89
N PRO A 390 -29.30 -18.68 13.47
CA PRO A 390 -29.05 -17.35 14.05
C PRO A 390 -27.95 -17.34 15.13
N GLY A 391 -27.14 -16.28 15.14
CA GLY A 391 -26.02 -16.07 16.07
C GLY A 391 -24.64 -16.28 15.46
N VAL A 392 -23.59 -16.23 16.27
CA VAL A 392 -22.19 -16.42 15.87
C VAL A 392 -21.50 -17.40 16.82
N LEU A 393 -20.72 -18.34 16.29
CA LEU A 393 -20.06 -19.37 17.09
C LEU A 393 -18.70 -18.89 17.59
N GLY A 394 -18.57 -18.67 18.90
CA GLY A 394 -17.30 -18.40 19.58
C GLY A 394 -16.68 -19.67 20.12
N ARG A 395 -15.45 -19.97 19.71
CA ARG A 395 -14.62 -21.04 20.29
C ARG A 395 -13.58 -20.41 21.24
N TYR A 396 -13.44 -20.97 22.43
CA TYR A 396 -12.61 -20.42 23.51
C TYR A 396 -11.32 -21.20 23.68
N TYR A 397 -10.22 -20.49 23.89
CA TYR A 397 -8.87 -21.04 23.97
C TYR A 397 -8.16 -20.52 25.21
N ALA A 398 -7.47 -21.42 25.91
CA ALA A 398 -6.57 -21.03 26.99
C ALA A 398 -5.21 -20.71 26.37
N LEU A 399 -4.71 -19.51 26.63
CA LEU A 399 -3.47 -19.00 26.08
C LEU A 399 -2.36 -18.98 27.15
N ASP A 400 -1.12 -18.81 26.72
CA ASP A 400 0.04 -18.70 27.62
C ASP A 400 0.75 -17.37 27.38
N ASN A 401 0.43 -16.37 28.22
CA ASN A 401 1.02 -15.03 28.20
C ASN A 401 1.08 -14.41 26.78
N PRO A 402 -0.07 -14.27 26.08
CA PRO A 402 -0.11 -13.73 24.73
C PRO A 402 0.34 -12.27 24.72
N SER A 403 0.92 -11.84 23.60
CA SER A 403 1.23 -10.42 23.33
C SER A 403 0.82 -9.99 21.92
N VAL A 404 0.36 -10.97 21.13
CA VAL A 404 -0.22 -10.87 19.79
C VAL A 404 -1.18 -12.06 19.64
N LEU A 405 -2.07 -12.01 18.65
CA LEU A 405 -2.98 -13.09 18.34
C LEU A 405 -2.21 -14.39 18.02
N PRO A 406 -2.58 -15.52 18.65
CA PRO A 406 -1.98 -16.81 18.34
C PRO A 406 -2.51 -17.37 17.02
N ASP A 407 -1.83 -18.37 16.48
CA ASP A 407 -2.42 -19.22 15.45
C ASP A 407 -3.46 -20.16 16.08
N PHE A 408 -4.72 -19.71 16.14
CA PHE A 408 -5.83 -20.50 16.66
C PHE A 408 -6.07 -21.82 15.90
N ALA A 409 -5.62 -21.95 14.64
CA ALA A 409 -5.74 -23.22 13.92
C ALA A 409 -4.83 -24.32 14.50
N SER A 410 -3.78 -23.92 15.23
CA SER A 410 -2.84 -24.83 15.91
C SER A 410 -3.26 -25.19 17.34
N LEU A 411 -4.34 -24.60 17.86
CA LEU A 411 -4.81 -24.77 19.24
C LEU A 411 -6.10 -25.59 19.30
N GLU A 412 -6.29 -26.32 20.40
CA GLU A 412 -7.57 -26.97 20.70
C GLU A 412 -8.45 -26.04 21.56
N PRO A 413 -9.70 -25.76 21.18
CA PRO A 413 -10.60 -24.98 22.02
C PRO A 413 -11.04 -25.81 23.23
N PHE A 414 -11.13 -25.18 24.41
CA PHE A 414 -11.62 -25.84 25.62
C PHE A 414 -13.15 -25.77 25.76
N GLY A 415 -13.79 -24.90 24.98
CA GLY A 415 -15.23 -24.71 25.00
C GLY A 415 -15.72 -23.91 23.80
N GLU A 416 -17.03 -23.86 23.63
CA GLU A 416 -17.69 -23.08 22.59
C GLU A 416 -19.04 -22.54 23.09
N GLN A 417 -19.48 -21.42 22.52
CA GLN A 417 -20.75 -20.80 22.81
C GLN A 417 -21.27 -20.06 21.59
N VAL A 418 -22.59 -20.06 21.41
CA VAL A 418 -23.27 -19.25 20.41
C VAL A 418 -23.66 -17.92 21.04
N TRP A 419 -23.25 -16.83 20.39
CA TRP A 419 -23.61 -15.47 20.77
C TRP A 419 -24.68 -14.94 19.83
N GLU A 420 -25.58 -14.09 20.33
CA GLU A 420 -26.55 -13.41 19.46
C GLU A 420 -25.85 -12.32 18.61
N ASN A 421 -24.84 -11.67 19.18
CA ASN A 421 -23.93 -10.70 18.57
C ASN A 421 -22.62 -10.62 19.39
N ILE A 422 -21.57 -10.01 18.85
CA ILE A 422 -20.32 -9.77 19.60
C ILE A 422 -20.39 -8.38 20.24
N ASP A 423 -20.94 -8.32 21.45
CA ASP A 423 -21.11 -7.11 22.25
C ASP A 423 -20.68 -7.37 23.70
N ALA A 424 -19.39 -7.64 23.89
CA ALA A 424 -18.79 -7.90 25.20
C ALA A 424 -18.13 -6.63 25.75
N PRO A 425 -18.81 -5.82 26.58
CA PRO A 425 -18.21 -4.65 27.19
C PRO A 425 -17.08 -5.04 28.15
N SER A 426 -16.14 -4.12 28.37
CA SER A 426 -14.99 -4.35 29.25
C SER A 426 -15.40 -4.76 30.66
N THR A 427 -14.75 -5.81 31.18
CA THR A 427 -14.89 -6.33 32.54
C THR A 427 -13.52 -6.49 33.19
N ASN A 428 -13.42 -6.33 34.51
CA ASN A 428 -12.20 -6.63 35.28
C ASN A 428 -12.23 -8.06 35.86
N GLY A 429 -13.05 -8.93 35.26
CA GLY A 429 -13.33 -10.26 35.76
C GLY A 429 -13.31 -11.27 34.63
N GLU A 430 -14.00 -12.37 34.84
CA GLU A 430 -14.12 -13.44 33.86
C GLU A 430 -14.70 -12.93 32.54
N PHE A 431 -14.05 -13.27 31.42
CA PHE A 431 -14.56 -13.00 30.09
C PHE A 431 -15.55 -14.08 29.68
N ALA A 432 -16.76 -13.70 29.26
CA ALA A 432 -17.73 -14.58 28.60
C ALA A 432 -18.05 -15.90 29.30
N ASP A 433 -18.14 -15.90 30.64
CA ASP A 433 -18.43 -17.11 31.45
C ASP A 433 -17.44 -18.28 31.20
N THR A 434 -16.21 -17.99 30.77
CA THR A 434 -15.18 -18.98 30.41
C THR A 434 -14.45 -19.62 31.59
N GLY A 435 -14.61 -19.06 32.79
CA GLY A 435 -13.81 -19.32 33.98
C GLY A 435 -12.45 -18.62 34.00
N LEU A 436 -12.10 -17.85 32.96
CA LEU A 436 -10.82 -17.18 32.79
C LEU A 436 -10.99 -15.66 32.74
N ALA A 437 -10.22 -14.93 33.56
CA ALA A 437 -10.13 -13.47 33.50
C ALA A 437 -8.94 -12.99 32.65
N ASP A 438 -7.92 -13.84 32.51
CA ASP A 438 -6.64 -13.52 31.89
C ASP A 438 -6.22 -14.68 30.98
N ASN A 439 -5.40 -14.40 29.97
CA ASN A 439 -4.85 -15.39 29.01
C ASN A 439 -5.93 -16.23 28.33
N VAL A 440 -6.99 -15.57 27.85
CA VAL A 440 -8.11 -16.21 27.16
C VAL A 440 -8.18 -15.69 25.73
N GLY A 441 -8.43 -16.58 24.78
CA GLY A 441 -8.63 -16.24 23.38
C GLY A 441 -10.00 -16.70 22.90
N VAL A 442 -10.58 -15.97 21.96
CA VAL A 442 -11.83 -16.36 21.29
C VAL A 442 -11.69 -16.20 19.80
N ARG A 443 -12.12 -17.22 19.06
CA ARG A 443 -12.35 -17.13 17.62
C ARG A 443 -13.84 -17.26 17.35
N TRP A 444 -14.46 -16.16 16.92
CA TRP A 444 -15.82 -16.15 16.41
C TRP A 444 -15.82 -16.44 14.92
N THR A 445 -16.69 -17.36 14.50
CA THR A 445 -16.91 -17.71 13.10
C THR A 445 -18.39 -17.72 12.78
N GLY A 446 -18.74 -17.15 11.64
CA GLY A 446 -20.12 -17.14 11.16
C GLY A 446 -20.26 -16.34 9.87
N TRP A 447 -21.44 -15.77 9.72
CA TRP A 447 -21.91 -15.10 8.54
C TRP A 447 -22.63 -13.83 8.94
N ILE A 448 -22.36 -12.76 8.20
CA ILE A 448 -23.02 -11.47 8.35
C ILE A 448 -23.97 -11.22 7.17
N ASP A 449 -25.25 -10.99 7.44
CA ASP A 449 -26.25 -10.65 6.43
C ASP A 449 -26.22 -9.16 6.10
N VAL A 450 -25.77 -8.83 4.89
CA VAL A 450 -25.66 -7.47 4.37
C VAL A 450 -26.95 -7.11 3.63
N PRO A 451 -27.80 -6.19 4.17
CA PRO A 451 -29.12 -5.92 3.61
C PRO A 451 -29.12 -5.11 2.31
N ALA A 452 -28.04 -4.39 2.01
CA ALA A 452 -27.93 -3.51 0.86
C ALA A 452 -26.48 -3.46 0.33
N PRO A 453 -26.30 -3.43 -1.01
CA PRO A 453 -24.98 -3.30 -1.59
C PRO A 453 -24.39 -1.92 -1.33
N GLY A 454 -23.08 -1.82 -1.14
CA GLY A 454 -22.33 -0.57 -1.04
C GLY A 454 -21.11 -0.69 -0.14
N LEU A 455 -20.57 0.47 0.28
CA LEU A 455 -19.46 0.53 1.23
C LEU A 455 -19.95 0.19 2.64
N TRP A 456 -19.33 -0.83 3.25
CA TRP A 456 -19.54 -1.20 4.63
C TRP A 456 -18.28 -0.93 5.43
N THR A 457 -18.42 -0.27 6.58
CA THR A 457 -17.34 -0.10 7.55
C THR A 457 -17.59 -1.02 8.72
N PHE A 458 -16.61 -1.84 9.08
CA PHE A 458 -16.62 -2.70 10.25
C PHE A 458 -15.59 -2.20 11.25
N GLY A 459 -15.79 -2.48 12.53
CA GLY A 459 -14.81 -2.19 13.55
C GLY A 459 -14.84 -3.17 14.72
N THR A 460 -13.70 -3.27 15.36
CA THR A 460 -13.49 -4.03 16.60
C THR A 460 -13.02 -3.05 17.67
N GLU A 461 -13.75 -2.99 18.78
CA GLU A 461 -13.31 -2.33 20.02
C GLU A 461 -12.91 -3.41 21.01
N SER A 462 -11.61 -3.58 21.28
CA SER A 462 -11.08 -4.64 22.15
C SER A 462 -10.05 -4.16 23.16
N ASP A 463 -10.05 -4.82 24.32
CA ASP A 463 -8.96 -4.81 25.32
C ASP A 463 -7.97 -5.91 24.91
N ASP A 464 -6.68 -5.57 24.82
CA ASP A 464 -5.68 -6.34 24.06
C ASP A 464 -6.14 -6.67 22.61
N GLY A 465 -5.61 -7.71 21.99
CA GLY A 465 -5.59 -7.84 20.54
C GLY A 465 -6.87 -8.41 19.94
N SER A 466 -7.30 -7.85 18.82
CA SER A 466 -8.32 -8.45 17.94
C SER A 466 -8.04 -8.25 16.46
N ARG A 467 -8.64 -9.10 15.63
CA ARG A 467 -8.59 -8.99 14.18
C ARG A 467 -9.90 -9.48 13.57
N LEU A 468 -10.40 -8.77 12.55
CA LEU A 468 -11.65 -9.10 11.86
C LEU A 468 -11.39 -9.33 10.37
N TRP A 469 -12.03 -10.35 9.83
CA TRP A 469 -12.04 -10.69 8.41
C TRP A 469 -13.47 -10.72 7.87
N ILE A 470 -13.63 -10.28 6.63
CA ILE A 470 -14.82 -10.51 5.81
C ILE A 470 -14.39 -11.30 4.58
N ALA A 471 -15.10 -12.39 4.22
CA ALA A 471 -14.79 -13.24 3.07
C ALA A 471 -13.31 -13.67 2.98
N ASN A 472 -12.70 -14.00 4.13
CA ASN A 472 -11.28 -14.33 4.31
C ASN A 472 -10.28 -13.19 4.06
N GLN A 473 -10.73 -11.96 3.82
CA GLN A 473 -9.87 -10.78 3.70
C GLN A 473 -9.74 -10.09 5.07
N PRO A 474 -8.51 -9.88 5.58
CA PRO A 474 -8.31 -9.12 6.82
C PRO A 474 -8.76 -7.68 6.61
N LEU A 475 -9.70 -7.21 7.43
CA LEU A 475 -10.31 -5.90 7.29
C LEU A 475 -9.95 -4.95 8.44
N VAL A 476 -9.89 -5.47 9.67
CA VAL A 476 -9.52 -4.71 10.85
C VAL A 476 -8.39 -5.43 11.57
N ASP A 477 -7.29 -4.72 11.84
CA ASP A 477 -6.19 -5.21 12.66
C ASP A 477 -6.03 -4.32 13.90
N ASN A 478 -6.37 -4.87 15.05
CA ASN A 478 -6.26 -4.26 16.37
C ASN A 478 -5.45 -5.19 17.27
N ASP A 479 -4.42 -5.85 16.73
CA ASP A 479 -3.58 -6.79 17.45
C ASP A 479 -2.56 -6.09 18.37
N GLY A 480 -2.05 -6.82 19.36
CA GLY A 480 -1.11 -6.32 20.36
C GLY A 480 -1.74 -6.01 21.71
N LEU A 481 -0.91 -5.55 22.65
CA LEU A 481 -1.36 -5.20 24.00
C LEU A 481 -1.81 -3.75 24.08
N HIS A 482 -3.02 -3.51 24.56
CA HIS A 482 -3.59 -2.18 24.75
C HIS A 482 -4.87 -2.24 25.59
N GLY A 483 -5.32 -1.08 26.09
CA GLY A 483 -6.67 -0.96 26.66
C GLY A 483 -7.76 -1.14 25.60
N MET A 484 -9.04 -1.14 26.01
CA MET A 484 -10.19 -1.00 25.08
C MET A 484 -9.94 0.11 24.05
N GLN A 485 -9.74 -0.29 22.80
CA GLN A 485 -9.45 0.60 21.68
C GLN A 485 -10.22 0.13 20.45
N GLU A 486 -10.79 1.09 19.71
CA GLU A 486 -11.44 0.81 18.43
C GLU A 486 -10.48 0.98 17.24
N ARG A 487 -10.57 0.02 16.32
CA ARG A 487 -10.04 0.11 14.95
C ARG A 487 -11.15 -0.23 13.97
N THR A 488 -11.08 0.35 12.77
CA THR A 488 -12.07 0.16 11.72
C THR A 488 -11.42 -0.11 10.37
N GLY A 489 -12.19 -0.70 9.46
CA GLY A 489 -11.84 -0.96 8.07
C GLY A 489 -13.11 -0.95 7.22
N SER A 490 -12.97 -0.61 5.94
CA SER A 490 -14.11 -0.54 5.01
C SER A 490 -13.93 -1.45 3.80
N ILE A 491 -15.02 -2.03 3.31
CA ILE A 491 -15.05 -2.95 2.17
C ILE A 491 -16.37 -2.78 1.39
N GLY A 492 -16.30 -2.84 0.07
CA GLY A 492 -17.48 -2.86 -0.80
C GLY A 492 -18.13 -4.23 -0.87
N LEU A 493 -19.36 -4.36 -0.37
CA LEU A 493 -20.10 -5.63 -0.34
C LEU A 493 -21.38 -5.55 -1.17
N GLN A 494 -21.71 -6.62 -1.89
CA GLN A 494 -23.06 -6.82 -2.42
C GLN A 494 -24.01 -7.27 -1.29
N ALA A 495 -25.32 -7.10 -1.49
CA ALA A 495 -26.30 -7.60 -0.54
C ALA A 495 -26.31 -9.14 -0.48
N GLY A 496 -26.38 -9.71 0.72
CA GLY A 496 -26.37 -11.14 0.99
C GLY A 496 -25.49 -11.50 2.18
N ARG A 497 -25.30 -12.81 2.42
CA ARG A 497 -24.48 -13.29 3.53
C ARG A 497 -23.01 -13.39 3.15
N HIS A 498 -22.17 -12.76 3.95
CA HIS A 498 -20.72 -12.77 3.83
C HIS A 498 -20.08 -13.53 4.98
N ALA A 499 -19.03 -14.31 4.73
CA ALA A 499 -18.27 -14.95 5.81
C ALA A 499 -17.64 -13.87 6.71
N ILE A 500 -17.74 -14.06 8.03
CA ILE A 500 -17.10 -13.20 9.01
C ILE A 500 -16.34 -14.03 10.05
N MET A 501 -15.12 -13.61 10.32
CA MET A 501 -14.28 -14.18 11.38
C MET A 501 -13.77 -13.04 12.25
N VAL A 502 -13.77 -13.25 13.57
CA VAL A 502 -13.17 -12.31 14.52
C VAL A 502 -12.34 -13.10 15.50
N ASP A 503 -11.06 -12.78 15.60
CA ASP A 503 -10.16 -13.33 16.59
C ASP A 503 -9.90 -12.28 17.66
N PHE A 504 -9.77 -12.73 18.90
CA PHE A 504 -9.55 -11.90 20.07
C PHE A 504 -8.67 -12.63 21.08
N PHE A 505 -7.81 -11.89 21.79
CA PHE A 505 -7.17 -12.37 22.99
C PHE A 505 -7.18 -11.31 24.09
N GLU A 506 -7.26 -11.78 25.32
CA GLU A 506 -6.99 -11.02 26.53
C GLU A 506 -5.79 -11.62 27.25
N ARG A 507 -4.79 -10.80 27.60
CA ARG A 507 -3.65 -11.24 28.42
C ARG A 507 -3.91 -10.99 29.89
N GLY A 508 -4.35 -9.79 30.26
CA GLY A 508 -4.80 -9.50 31.62
C GLY A 508 -5.02 -8.03 31.92
N GLY A 509 -5.91 -7.77 32.89
CA GLY A 509 -6.42 -6.43 33.16
C GLY A 509 -7.93 -6.38 32.95
N GLY A 510 -8.37 -5.54 32.00
CA GLY A 510 -9.75 -5.51 31.56
C GLY A 510 -9.91 -6.41 30.33
N ALA A 511 -11.06 -7.04 30.16
CA ALA A 511 -11.34 -7.91 29.02
C ALA A 511 -12.62 -7.46 28.32
N GLY A 512 -12.59 -7.22 27.01
CA GLY A 512 -13.76 -6.76 26.24
C GLY A 512 -13.53 -6.86 24.74
N CYS A 513 -14.59 -7.12 23.98
CA CYS A 513 -14.59 -7.13 22.52
C CYS A 513 -16.00 -6.80 21.99
N ILE A 514 -16.13 -5.71 21.24
CA ILE A 514 -17.38 -5.28 20.62
C ILE A 514 -17.17 -5.12 19.12
N VAL A 515 -18.08 -5.68 18.31
CA VAL A 515 -18.05 -5.56 16.85
C VAL A 515 -19.16 -4.65 16.37
N ARG A 516 -18.78 -3.62 15.61
CA ARG A 516 -19.67 -2.61 15.07
C ARG A 516 -19.60 -2.57 13.56
N ALA A 517 -20.66 -2.08 12.92
CA ALA A 517 -20.63 -1.76 11.51
C ALA A 517 -21.52 -0.56 11.17
N SER A 518 -21.22 0.06 10.04
CA SER A 518 -22.13 0.95 9.29
C SER A 518 -22.19 0.53 7.84
N GLY A 519 -23.30 0.86 7.18
CA GLY A 519 -23.48 0.61 5.76
C GLY A 519 -24.62 1.45 5.19
N PRO A 520 -24.99 1.24 3.91
CA PRO A 520 -26.08 1.97 3.28
C PRO A 520 -27.38 1.88 4.09
N GLY A 521 -27.81 3.00 4.68
CA GLY A 521 -29.01 3.08 5.51
C GLY A 521 -28.86 2.61 6.96
N MET A 522 -27.65 2.25 7.40
CA MET A 522 -27.35 1.81 8.77
C MET A 522 -26.25 2.68 9.41
N PRO A 523 -26.52 3.39 10.52
CA PRO A 523 -25.48 4.14 11.23
C PRO A 523 -24.45 3.20 11.87
N TYR A 524 -23.28 3.73 12.19
CA TYR A 524 -22.23 2.96 12.85
C TYR A 524 -22.63 2.62 14.29
N ASP A 525 -22.91 1.34 14.54
CA ASP A 525 -23.38 0.83 15.84
C ASP A 525 -23.04 -0.68 15.96
N VAL A 526 -23.29 -1.26 17.13
CA VAL A 526 -23.19 -2.71 17.38
C VAL A 526 -24.02 -3.44 16.33
N ILE A 527 -23.42 -4.45 15.70
CA ILE A 527 -24.10 -5.23 14.68
C ILE A 527 -25.32 -5.92 15.30
N PRO A 528 -26.55 -5.67 14.80
CA PRO A 528 -27.76 -6.28 15.33
C PRO A 528 -27.74 -7.81 15.27
N ALA A 529 -28.27 -8.46 16.30
CA ALA A 529 -28.36 -9.92 16.37
C ALA A 529 -29.03 -10.57 15.14
N SER A 530 -29.97 -9.86 14.50
CA SER A 530 -30.65 -10.34 13.29
C SER A 530 -29.75 -10.48 12.06
N MET A 531 -28.56 -9.87 12.06
CA MET A 531 -27.60 -9.98 10.95
C MET A 531 -26.63 -11.15 11.12
N TRP A 532 -26.56 -11.76 12.30
CA TRP A 532 -25.63 -12.86 12.57
C TRP A 532 -26.25 -14.23 12.29
N SER A 533 -25.51 -15.08 11.59
CA SER A 533 -25.79 -16.51 11.53
C SER A 533 -24.50 -17.34 11.54
N TYR A 534 -24.55 -18.59 12.00
CA TYR A 534 -23.40 -19.48 12.11
C TYR A 534 -23.73 -20.89 11.59
N GLY A 535 -22.70 -21.73 11.55
CA GLY A 535 -22.72 -23.06 10.96
C GLY A 535 -21.80 -23.10 9.75
N GLU A 536 -21.33 -24.30 9.39
CA GLU A 536 -20.38 -24.45 8.28
C GLU A 536 -20.93 -23.92 6.95
N GLY A 537 -22.26 -23.75 6.85
CA GLY A 537 -22.94 -23.45 5.60
C GLY A 537 -22.80 -24.66 4.69
N GLY A 538 -23.92 -25.26 4.30
CA GLY A 538 -23.82 -26.18 3.18
C GLY A 538 -23.34 -25.39 1.97
N ALA A 539 -22.30 -25.86 1.27
CA ALA A 539 -22.23 -25.61 -0.17
C ALA A 539 -23.64 -25.93 -0.73
N PRO A 540 -24.19 -25.14 -1.66
CA PRO A 540 -25.56 -25.33 -2.12
C PRO A 540 -25.79 -26.81 -2.45
N SER A 541 -26.78 -27.40 -1.78
CA SER A 541 -27.02 -28.84 -1.88
C SER A 541 -27.52 -29.16 -3.28
N ALA A 542 -27.01 -30.24 -3.87
CA ALA A 542 -27.55 -30.76 -5.12
C ALA A 542 -29.00 -31.29 -4.96
N ASP A 543 -29.45 -31.54 -3.72
CA ASP A 543 -30.86 -31.77 -3.38
C ASP A 543 -31.57 -30.40 -3.25
N LEU A 544 -32.04 -29.90 -4.39
CA LEU A 544 -32.59 -28.57 -4.55
C LEU A 544 -34.04 -28.48 -4.08
N ASN A 545 -34.75 -29.60 -4.02
CA ASN A 545 -36.14 -29.66 -3.55
C ASN A 545 -36.28 -30.13 -2.09
N GLY A 546 -35.19 -30.61 -1.47
CA GLY A 546 -35.09 -31.03 -0.08
C GLY A 546 -35.80 -32.34 0.23
N ASP A 547 -36.00 -33.23 -0.75
CA ASP A 547 -36.69 -34.50 -0.59
C ASP A 547 -35.78 -35.66 -0.15
N GLY A 548 -34.48 -35.39 0.02
CA GLY A 548 -33.46 -36.35 0.43
C GLY A 548 -32.88 -37.16 -0.73
N THR A 549 -33.30 -36.89 -1.97
CA THR A 549 -32.84 -37.59 -3.19
C THR A 549 -32.45 -36.58 -4.27
N VAL A 550 -31.24 -36.67 -4.80
CA VAL A 550 -30.86 -35.86 -5.98
C VAL A 550 -31.33 -36.56 -7.24
N GLY A 551 -32.30 -35.98 -7.94
CA GLY A 551 -32.93 -36.60 -9.09
C GLY A 551 -33.51 -35.65 -10.14
N GLY A 552 -34.50 -36.14 -10.87
CA GLY A 552 -35.08 -35.41 -12.00
C GLY A 552 -35.84 -34.14 -11.59
N ALA A 553 -36.29 -34.05 -10.34
CA ALA A 553 -36.91 -32.84 -9.81
C ALA A 553 -35.86 -31.74 -9.60
N ASP A 554 -34.70 -32.08 -9.03
CA ASP A 554 -33.58 -31.16 -8.80
C ASP A 554 -32.95 -30.71 -10.10
N LEU A 555 -32.77 -31.62 -11.06
CA LEU A 555 -32.35 -31.23 -12.40
C LEU A 555 -33.32 -30.23 -13.04
N GLY A 556 -34.62 -30.41 -12.82
CA GLY A 556 -35.64 -29.46 -13.27
C GLY A 556 -35.50 -28.08 -12.62
N LEU A 557 -35.15 -28.03 -11.34
CA LEU A 557 -34.88 -26.78 -10.61
C LEU A 557 -33.58 -26.12 -11.06
N LEU A 558 -32.50 -26.89 -11.24
CA LEU A 558 -31.21 -26.38 -11.74
C LEU A 558 -31.38 -25.76 -13.14
N LEU A 559 -32.11 -26.42 -14.02
CA LEU A 559 -32.39 -25.89 -15.36
C LEU A 559 -33.30 -24.66 -15.33
N ALA A 560 -34.17 -24.52 -14.32
CA ALA A 560 -34.99 -23.33 -14.15
C ALA A 560 -34.18 -22.10 -13.71
N GLY A 561 -33.06 -22.32 -13.00
CA GLY A 561 -32.11 -21.27 -12.58
C GLY A 561 -30.95 -21.03 -13.55
N TRP A 562 -30.97 -21.64 -14.75
CA TRP A 562 -29.83 -21.59 -15.67
C TRP A 562 -29.41 -20.17 -16.07
N GLY A 563 -28.14 -19.84 -15.84
CA GLY A 563 -27.56 -18.52 -16.09
C GLY A 563 -27.77 -17.50 -14.97
N GLU A 564 -28.48 -17.86 -13.90
CA GLU A 564 -28.75 -16.98 -12.76
C GLU A 564 -27.92 -17.40 -11.53
N PRO A 565 -27.53 -16.46 -10.66
CA PRO A 565 -26.99 -16.77 -9.34
C PRO A 565 -28.10 -17.33 -8.42
N GLY A 566 -27.72 -18.07 -7.38
CA GLY A 566 -28.64 -18.49 -6.32
C GLY A 566 -28.53 -19.97 -5.96
N PRO A 567 -29.59 -20.61 -5.45
CA PRO A 567 -29.48 -21.96 -4.88
C PRO A 567 -29.11 -23.05 -5.89
N THR A 568 -29.21 -22.77 -7.20
CA THR A 568 -28.86 -23.68 -8.29
C THR A 568 -27.40 -23.55 -8.75
N ASP A 569 -26.69 -22.53 -8.27
CA ASP A 569 -25.25 -22.34 -8.45
C ASP A 569 -24.53 -23.16 -7.37
N LEU A 570 -24.26 -24.42 -7.70
CA LEU A 570 -23.74 -25.42 -6.77
C LEU A 570 -22.24 -25.27 -6.52
N ASN A 571 -21.50 -24.64 -7.44
CA ASN A 571 -20.08 -24.37 -7.26
C ASN A 571 -19.79 -22.97 -6.68
N GLY A 572 -20.81 -22.12 -6.56
CA GLY A 572 -20.73 -20.78 -5.99
C GLY A 572 -19.98 -19.79 -6.87
N ASP A 573 -19.93 -20.01 -8.20
CA ASP A 573 -19.20 -19.16 -9.15
C ASP A 573 -20.01 -17.94 -9.64
N GLY A 574 -21.23 -17.78 -9.14
CA GLY A 574 -22.16 -16.70 -9.48
C GLY A 574 -23.01 -16.98 -10.71
N THR A 575 -22.88 -18.13 -11.38
CA THR A 575 -23.66 -18.47 -12.57
C THR A 575 -24.02 -19.95 -12.62
N THR A 576 -25.32 -20.28 -12.51
CA THR A 576 -25.78 -21.66 -12.74
C THR A 576 -25.49 -22.11 -14.19
N ASN A 577 -24.55 -23.02 -14.38
CA ASN A 577 -24.06 -23.44 -15.68
C ASN A 577 -23.70 -24.94 -15.74
N GLY A 578 -22.91 -25.32 -16.75
CA GLY A 578 -22.49 -26.71 -16.96
C GLY A 578 -21.66 -27.29 -15.82
N ALA A 579 -20.93 -26.46 -15.07
CA ALA A 579 -20.19 -26.88 -13.89
C ALA A 579 -21.14 -27.34 -12.77
N ASP A 580 -22.21 -26.60 -12.52
CA ASP A 580 -23.24 -26.92 -11.52
C ASP A 580 -24.03 -28.15 -11.91
N LEU A 581 -24.38 -28.27 -13.20
CA LEU A 581 -24.97 -29.51 -13.71
C LEU A 581 -24.04 -30.70 -13.47
N GLY A 582 -22.72 -30.50 -13.64
CA GLY A 582 -21.71 -31.51 -13.30
C GLY A 582 -21.78 -31.94 -11.84
N LEU A 583 -21.85 -30.98 -10.91
CA LEU A 583 -21.96 -31.25 -9.47
C LEU A 583 -23.27 -31.95 -9.11
N LEU A 584 -24.40 -31.53 -9.69
CA LEU A 584 -25.69 -32.16 -9.48
C LEU A 584 -25.68 -33.63 -9.93
N LEU A 585 -25.09 -33.90 -11.10
CA LEU A 585 -25.00 -35.27 -11.63
C LEU A 585 -24.03 -36.15 -10.83
N VAL A 586 -22.99 -35.59 -10.24
CA VAL A 586 -22.09 -36.31 -9.33
C VAL A 586 -22.81 -36.76 -8.06
N ALA A 587 -23.74 -35.94 -7.56
CA ALA A 587 -24.53 -36.22 -6.36
C ALA A 587 -25.78 -37.08 -6.62
N TRP A 588 -26.00 -37.56 -7.85
CA TRP A 588 -27.24 -38.22 -8.26
C TRP A 588 -27.55 -39.50 -7.46
N GLY A 589 -28.72 -39.53 -6.81
CA GLY A 589 -29.19 -40.64 -5.99
C GLY A 589 -29.57 -40.22 -4.56
N ASP A 590 -29.79 -41.22 -3.71
CA ASP A 590 -30.11 -41.00 -2.29
C ASP A 590 -28.89 -40.42 -1.56
N MET A 591 -29.09 -39.35 -0.78
CA MET A 591 -28.02 -38.77 0.04
C MET A 591 -27.75 -39.66 1.27
N PRO A 592 -26.48 -39.96 1.63
CA PRO A 592 -26.14 -40.82 2.78
C PRO A 592 -26.60 -40.33 4.15
#